data_AF-A0A947H7I9-F1
#
_entry.id   AF-A0A947H7I9-F1
#
_cell.length_a   1.000
_cell.length_b   1.000
_cell.length_c   1.000
_cell.angle_alpha   90.00
_cell.angle_beta   90.00
_cell.angle_gamma   90.00
#
_symmetry.space_group_name_H-M   'P 1'
#
loop_
_entity.id
_entity.type
_entity.pdbx_description
1 polymer ?
#
loop_
_entity_poly.entity_id
_entity_poly.type
_entity_poly.pdbx_seq_one_letter_code
_entity_poly.pdbx_strand_id
1 'polypeptide(L)'
;MFDQTLIQALRTAEQTYDRVIRRWGNIPFAQSCVYDWVWSEEFCLLCHALSEIEKGRVRVYIMHAFGVHPWPWHRQPSPPPREY
;
A
#
# COMPACT_ATOMS: atom_id res chain seq x y z
N MET A 1 -18.58 8.07 -7.76
CA MET A 1 -17.35 8.87 -7.52
C MET A 1 -16.26 8.00 -6.91
N PHE A 2 -16.55 7.28 -5.82
CA PHE A 2 -15.62 6.31 -5.21
C PHE A 2 -14.92 5.37 -6.23
N ASP A 3 -15.67 4.68 -7.09
CA ASP A 3 -15.10 3.69 -8.02
C ASP A 3 -14.10 4.32 -9.01
N GLN A 4 -14.38 5.54 -9.48
CA GLN A 4 -13.49 6.25 -10.39
C GLN A 4 -12.19 6.65 -9.67
N THR A 5 -12.30 7.17 -8.44
CA THR A 5 -11.14 7.49 -7.60
C THR A 5 -10.33 6.24 -7.27
N LEU A 6 -10.99 5.11 -6.96
CA LEU A 6 -10.34 3.84 -6.67
C LEU A 6 -9.57 3.32 -7.90
N ILE A 7 -10.19 3.32 -9.09
CA ILE A 7 -9.54 2.90 -10.34
C ILE A 7 -8.32 3.77 -10.62
N GLN A 8 -8.45 5.10 -10.47
CA GLN A 8 -7.34 6.01 -10.68
C GLN A 8 -6.22 5.79 -9.66
N ALA A 9 -6.56 5.58 -8.39
CA ALA A 9 -5.60 5.33 -7.33
C ALA A 9 -4.85 4.01 -7.54
N LEU A 10 -5.55 2.96 -7.97
CA LEU A 10 -4.93 1.67 -8.32
C LEU A 10 -3.95 1.81 -9.48
N ARG A 11 -4.29 2.58 -10.52
CA ARG A 11 -3.37 2.83 -11.65
C ARG A 11 -2.11 3.59 -11.21
N THR A 12 -2.24 4.59 -10.35
CA THR A 12 -1.08 5.33 -9.83
C THR A 12 -0.19 4.43 -8.95
N ALA A 13 -0.80 3.61 -8.11
CA ALA A 13 -0.08 2.62 -7.31
C ALA A 13 0.65 1.59 -8.19
N GLU A 14 -0.01 1.09 -9.24
CA GLU A 14 0.57 0.15 -10.21
C GLU A 14 1.78 0.76 -10.92
N GLN A 15 1.67 2.01 -11.38
CA GLN A 15 2.79 2.72 -12.02
C GLN A 15 3.98 2.89 -11.07
N THR A 16 3.71 3.19 -9.80
CA THR A 16 4.74 3.32 -8.76
C THR A 16 5.43 1.98 -8.54
N TYR A 17 4.65 0.92 -8.38
CA TYR A 17 5.13 -0.44 -8.18
C TYR A 17 5.97 -0.92 -9.37
N ASP A 18 5.44 -0.83 -10.59
CA ASP A 18 6.09 -1.25 -11.83
C ASP A 18 7.41 -0.51 -12.08
N ARG A 19 7.44 0.80 -11.81
CA ARG A 19 8.67 1.59 -11.95
C ARG A 19 9.78 1.06 -11.05
N VAL A 20 9.44 0.68 -9.82
CA VAL A 20 10.41 0.14 -8.86
C VAL A 20 10.86 -1.26 -9.29
N ILE A 21 9.92 -2.13 -9.68
CA ILE A 21 10.23 -3.48 -10.16
C ILE A 21 11.12 -3.44 -11.41
N ARG A 22 10.79 -2.62 -12.40
CA ARG A 22 11.58 -2.53 -13.64
C ARG A 22 13.00 -2.01 -13.42
N ARG A 23 13.18 -1.13 -12.43
CA ARG A 23 14.48 -0.51 -12.15
C ARG A 23 15.36 -1.35 -11.23
N TRP A 24 14.77 -1.99 -10.23
CA TRP A 24 15.53 -2.65 -9.15
C TRP A 24 15.17 -4.12 -8.92
N GLY A 25 14.08 -4.64 -9.52
CA GLY A 25 13.63 -6.02 -9.34
C GLY A 25 13.25 -6.39 -7.90
N ASN A 26 13.04 -5.40 -7.03
CA ASN A 26 12.88 -5.59 -5.59
C ASN A 26 11.41 -5.40 -5.17
N ILE A 27 10.73 -6.52 -4.94
CA ILE A 27 9.31 -6.56 -4.53
C ILE A 27 9.08 -5.86 -3.18
N PRO A 28 9.81 -6.20 -2.09
CA PRO A 28 9.64 -5.50 -0.81
C PRO A 28 9.78 -3.97 -0.94
N PHE A 29 10.74 -3.52 -1.74
CA PHE A 29 10.93 -2.09 -1.96
C PHE A 29 9.76 -1.48 -2.75
N ALA A 30 9.27 -2.15 -3.79
CA ALA A 30 8.09 -1.71 -4.53
C ALA A 30 6.85 -1.60 -3.63
N GLN A 31 6.65 -2.56 -2.73
CA GLN A 31 5.58 -2.54 -1.73
C GLN A 31 5.74 -1.37 -0.75
N SER A 32 6.96 -1.08 -0.29
CA SER A 32 7.21 0.10 0.57
C SER A 32 6.92 1.41 -0.14
N CYS A 33 7.21 1.53 -1.44
CA CYS A 33 6.90 2.73 -2.20
C CYS A 33 5.37 2.92 -2.36
N VAL A 34 4.62 1.84 -2.59
CA VAL A 34 3.15 1.90 -2.61
C VAL A 34 2.61 2.30 -1.24
N TYR A 35 3.17 1.77 -0.16
CA TYR A 35 2.81 2.15 1.21
C TYR A 35 3.04 3.64 1.48
N ASP A 36 4.23 4.16 1.18
CA ASP A 36 4.53 5.58 1.37
C ASP A 36 3.60 6.46 0.54
N TRP A 37 3.30 6.06 -0.70
CA TRP A 37 2.42 6.82 -1.58
C TRP A 37 0.98 6.91 -1.05
N VAL A 38 0.38 5.85 -0.49
CA VAL A 38 -1.01 5.93 0.05
C VAL A 38 -1.17 6.84 1.27
N TRP A 39 -0.05 7.25 1.88
CA TRP A 39 0.01 8.23 2.96
C TRP A 39 0.52 9.61 2.52
N SER A 40 0.82 9.79 1.23
CA SER A 40 1.31 11.05 0.68
C SER A 40 0.21 12.11 0.53
N GLU A 41 0.63 13.38 0.41
CA GLU A 41 -0.26 14.49 0.06
C GLU A 41 -0.93 14.30 -1.30
N GLU A 42 -0.23 13.71 -2.27
CA GLU A 42 -0.75 13.42 -3.61
C GLU A 42 -1.97 12.49 -3.55
N PHE A 43 -1.91 11.47 -2.70
CA PHE A 43 -3.04 10.57 -2.48
C PHE A 43 -4.21 11.30 -1.82
N CYS A 44 -3.95 12.18 -0.86
CA CYS A 44 -4.96 13.00 -0.21
C CYS A 44 -5.66 13.94 -1.21
N LEU A 45 -4.91 14.53 -2.15
CA LEU A 45 -5.46 15.36 -3.23
C LEU A 45 -6.31 14.52 -4.19
N LEU A 46 -5.84 13.33 -4.58
CA LEU A 46 -6.60 12.43 -5.45
C LEU A 46 -7.95 12.04 -4.83
N CYS A 47 -7.97 11.83 -3.51
CA CYS A 47 -9.16 11.42 -2.78
C CYS A 47 -9.89 12.58 -2.10
N HIS A 48 -9.62 13.85 -2.44
CA HIS A 48 -10.14 15.02 -1.71
C HIS A 48 -11.68 15.05 -1.62
N ALA A 49 -12.37 14.56 -2.65
CA ALA A 49 -13.82 14.52 -2.74
C ALA A 49 -14.45 13.35 -1.95
N LEU A 50 -13.65 12.44 -1.40
CA LEU A 50 -14.11 11.29 -0.62
C LEU A 50 -14.19 11.65 0.87
N SER A 51 -15.11 11.00 1.58
CA SER A 51 -15.12 11.01 3.05
C SER A 51 -13.87 10.32 3.61
N GLU A 52 -13.51 10.61 4.87
CA GLU A 52 -12.38 9.95 5.53
C GLU A 52 -12.53 8.42 5.60
N ILE A 53 -13.76 7.92 5.74
CA ILE A 53 -14.04 6.48 5.73
C ILE A 53 -13.74 5.88 4.35
N GLU A 54 -14.19 6.54 3.28
CA GLU A 54 -13.92 6.11 1.91
C GLU A 54 -12.44 6.19 1.57
N LYS A 55 -11.73 7.26 1.97
CA LYS A 55 -10.27 7.35 1.86
C LYS A 55 -9.60 6.16 2.54
N GLY A 56 -10.01 5.83 3.76
CA GLY A 56 -9.53 4.66 4.49
C GLY A 56 -9.77 3.35 3.73
N ARG A 57 -10.96 3.18 3.13
CA ARG A 57 -11.27 2.01 2.28
C ARG A 57 -10.34 1.93 1.07
N VAL A 58 -10.14 3.03 0.35
CA VAL A 58 -9.24 3.08 -0.81
C VAL A 58 -7.82 2.66 -0.41
N ARG A 59 -7.29 3.18 0.71
CA ARG A 59 -5.97 2.76 1.23
C ARG A 59 -5.89 1.26 1.46
N VAL A 60 -6.88 0.69 2.15
CA VAL A 60 -6.93 -0.76 2.45
C VAL A 60 -7.00 -1.59 1.16
N TYR A 61 -7.83 -1.17 0.20
CA TYR A 61 -7.91 -1.86 -1.09
C TYR A 61 -6.58 -1.88 -1.85
N ILE A 62 -5.90 -0.73 -1.91
CA ILE A 62 -4.58 -0.63 -2.56
C ILE A 62 -3.57 -1.50 -1.82
N MET A 63 -3.49 -1.40 -0.49
CA MET A 63 -2.54 -2.20 0.29
C MET A 63 -2.78 -3.71 0.07
N HIS A 64 -4.04 -4.15 0.05
CA HIS A 64 -4.38 -5.54 -0.24
C HIS A 64 -4.01 -5.95 -1.67
N ALA A 65 -4.28 -5.10 -2.67
CA ALA A 65 -4.01 -5.38 -4.08
C ALA A 65 -2.50 -5.59 -4.36
N PHE A 66 -1.63 -4.86 -3.68
CA PHE A 66 -0.17 -4.93 -3.86
C PHE A 66 0.54 -5.81 -2.81
N GLY A 67 -0.21 -6.51 -1.95
CA GLY A 67 0.36 -7.33 -0.87
C GLY A 67 1.17 -6.51 0.14
N VAL A 68 0.83 -5.23 0.32
CA VAL A 68 1.46 -4.33 1.28
C VAL A 68 0.89 -4.64 2.65
N HIS A 69 1.75 -5.11 3.54
CA HIS A 69 1.40 -5.32 4.93
C HIS A 69 1.84 -4.10 5.74
N PRO A 70 0.92 -3.36 6.40
CA PRO A 70 1.33 -2.36 7.37
C PRO A 70 2.15 -3.06 8.47
N TRP A 71 3.26 -2.42 8.86
CA TRP A 71 4.25 -2.85 9.85
C TRP A 71 3.74 -3.82 10.93
N PRO A 72 4.52 -4.85 11.33
CA PRO A 72 5.98 -4.91 11.22
C PRO A 72 6.50 -5.67 10.01
N TRP A 73 7.52 -5.13 9.35
CA TRP A 73 8.32 -5.82 8.30
C TRP A 73 8.99 -7.11 8.79
N HIS A 74 8.92 -7.41 10.09
CA HIS A 74 9.40 -8.65 10.68
C HIS A 74 8.24 -9.43 11.28
N ARG A 75 8.04 -10.66 10.80
CA ARG A 75 7.50 -11.70 11.68
C ARG A 75 8.46 -11.76 12.86
N GLN A 76 8.00 -11.39 14.06
CA GLN A 76 8.81 -11.66 15.25
C GLN A 76 9.18 -13.15 15.21
N PRO A 77 10.46 -13.51 15.37
CA PRO A 77 10.82 -14.91 15.51
C PRO A 77 9.98 -15.46 16.67
N SER A 78 9.14 -16.44 16.37
CA SER A 78 8.37 -17.16 17.39
C SER A 78 9.36 -17.64 18.45
N PRO A 79 9.13 -17.34 19.75
CA PRO A 79 10.04 -17.82 20.79
C PRO A 79 10.12 -19.35 20.70
N PRO A 80 11.31 -19.95 20.89
CA PRO A 80 11.43 -21.40 20.92
C PRO A 80 10.51 -21.98 22.02
N PRO A 81 9.94 -23.18 21.82
CA PRO A 81 9.08 -23.79 22.82
C PRO A 81 9.86 -23.92 24.13
N ARG A 82 9.27 -23.46 25.24
CA ARG A 82 9.80 -23.72 26.57
C ARG A 82 9.55 -25.18 26.89
N GLU A 83 10.60 -25.97 26.92
CA GLU A 83 10.57 -27.26 27.61
C GLU A 83 10.41 -26.96 29.11
N TYR A 84 9.29 -27.40 29.69
CA TYR A 84 8.98 -27.32 31.12
C TYR A 84 9.44 -28.59 31.82
#